data_AF-A0A7Y0EXY7-F1
#
_entry.id   AF-A0A7Y0EXY7-F1
#
_cell.length_a   1.000
_cell.length_b   1.000
_cell.length_c   1.000
_cell.angle_alpha   90.00
_cell.angle_beta   90.00
_cell.angle_gamma   90.00
#
_symmetry.space_group_name_H-M   'P 1'
#
loop_
_entity.id
_entity.type
_entity.pdbx_description
1 polymer ?
#
loop_
_entity_poly.entity_id
_entity_poly.type
_entity_poly.pdbx_seq_one_letter_code
_entity_poly.pdbx_strand_id
1 'polypeptide(L)'
;MNDGDHAPQDPRIPQGPHSSHHGAVRPNGNPYVAGRSFPNPYVTGPVPGQGNADTPPLWAPWYGIGFGKAIVRFFRKTFYFHGRASRGEYWWAQLLFILLNMGFAYAAYGIGMLMGISNAGSDGVFGSPLDDFANNAQLVPQALLFVSNLSLSVRRLHDENRRGWWVVLPTLLQFVGLIAVVVSVVVGNVSGDGSSSAFAQTMVVAMLLCFGALLMSVIISITLMIGPSNPLGTRFDRPGAGWGLGRR
;
A
#
# COMPACT_ATOMS: atom_id res chain seq x y z
N MET A 1 -9.41 77.01 4.61
CA MET A 1 -10.87 76.81 4.47
C MET A 1 -11.12 76.60 2.98
N ASN A 2 -10.89 75.38 2.48
CA ASN A 2 -11.82 74.24 2.36
C ASN A 2 -12.70 74.37 1.11
N ASP A 3 -12.11 74.00 -0.03
CA ASP A 3 -12.77 73.68 -1.29
C ASP A 3 -13.25 72.23 -1.28
N GLY A 4 -14.36 71.92 -1.94
CA GLY A 4 -14.70 70.54 -2.31
C GLY A 4 -16.18 70.21 -2.43
N ASP A 5 -16.79 70.68 -3.52
CA ASP A 5 -17.79 70.03 -4.38
C ASP A 5 -18.80 68.99 -3.83
N HIS A 6 -20.08 69.30 -4.07
CA HIS A 6 -21.22 68.38 -4.07
C HIS A 6 -21.45 67.73 -5.44
N ALA A 7 -21.75 66.43 -5.47
CA ALA A 7 -22.55 65.75 -6.51
C ALA A 7 -23.12 64.40 -5.95
N PRO A 8 -24.15 63.76 -6.55
CA PRO A 8 -25.43 63.48 -5.88
C PRO A 8 -25.71 62.00 -5.53
N GLN A 9 -26.80 61.81 -4.77
CA GLN A 9 -27.35 60.55 -4.25
C GLN A 9 -27.87 59.60 -5.35
N ASP A 10 -27.58 58.29 -5.22
CA ASP A 10 -28.31 57.19 -5.90
C ASP A 10 -28.97 56.26 -4.85
N PRO A 11 -30.30 56.08 -4.86
CA PRO A 11 -31.04 55.35 -3.83
C PRO A 11 -31.37 53.91 -4.24
N ARG A 12 -30.52 52.91 -3.91
CA ARG A 12 -30.93 51.48 -3.90
C ARG A 12 -30.15 50.64 -2.87
N ILE A 13 -30.57 50.64 -1.61
CA ILE A 13 -30.24 49.56 -0.66
C ILE A 13 -31.49 49.17 0.15
N PRO A 14 -32.03 47.95 -0.02
CA PRO A 14 -32.86 47.33 1.00
C PRO A 14 -31.97 46.71 2.09
N GLN A 15 -32.16 47.15 3.33
CA GLN A 15 -31.53 46.59 4.53
C GLN A 15 -32.22 45.29 4.98
N GLY A 16 -31.44 44.32 5.44
CA GLY A 16 -31.87 43.21 6.31
C GLY A 16 -30.97 41.96 6.25
N PRO A 17 -30.87 41.15 7.32
CA PRO A 17 -30.40 41.51 8.65
C PRO A 17 -29.12 40.73 9.06
N HIS A 18 -28.46 41.25 10.10
CA HIS A 18 -27.28 40.72 10.78
C HIS A 18 -27.32 39.22 11.13
N SER A 19 -26.20 38.52 10.91
CA SER A 19 -25.71 37.50 11.83
C SER A 19 -24.18 37.44 11.82
N SER A 20 -23.57 38.13 12.78
CA SER A 20 -22.17 38.03 13.17
C SER A 20 -21.90 36.72 13.89
N HIS A 21 -20.96 35.89 13.43
CA HIS A 21 -20.22 34.95 14.28
C HIS A 21 -18.75 34.94 13.87
N HIS A 22 -17.92 35.55 14.72
CA HIS A 22 -16.47 35.38 14.75
C HIS A 22 -16.10 33.92 15.06
N GLY A 23 -15.12 33.37 14.35
CA GLY A 23 -14.53 32.07 14.64
C GLY A 23 -13.15 31.95 14.03
N ALA A 24 -12.13 32.15 14.87
CA ALA A 24 -10.72 32.27 14.57
C ALA A 24 -10.13 31.16 13.67
N VAL A 25 -9.27 31.56 12.73
CA VAL A 25 -8.25 30.72 12.11
C VAL A 25 -7.34 30.19 13.22
N ARG A 26 -7.36 28.87 13.46
CA ARG A 26 -6.31 28.19 14.22
C ARG A 26 -5.36 27.50 13.25
N PRO A 27 -4.05 27.82 13.27
CA PRO A 27 -3.06 27.02 12.58
C PRO A 27 -2.75 25.78 13.43
N ASN A 28 -2.59 24.64 12.76
CA ASN A 28 -2.06 23.39 13.31
C ASN A 28 -3.03 22.56 14.19
N GLY A 29 -3.77 21.64 13.54
CA GLY A 29 -4.57 20.60 14.20
C GLY A 29 -4.42 19.28 13.44
N ASN A 30 -3.79 18.30 14.07
CA ASN A 30 -3.56 16.95 13.56
C ASN A 30 -4.91 16.27 13.20
N PRO A 31 -5.16 15.85 11.93
CA PRO A 31 -6.51 15.54 11.43
C PRO A 31 -7.03 14.14 11.77
N TYR A 32 -6.43 13.41 12.71
CA TYR A 32 -6.81 12.03 13.03
C TYR A 32 -7.31 11.90 14.47
N VAL A 33 -8.41 12.57 14.79
CA VAL A 33 -9.19 12.25 15.98
C VAL A 33 -10.17 11.12 15.63
N ALA A 34 -9.93 9.95 16.22
CA ALA A 34 -10.80 8.78 16.12
C ALA A 34 -12.18 9.08 16.73
N GLY A 35 -13.25 8.69 16.03
CA GLY A 35 -14.61 8.65 16.61
C GLY A 35 -15.70 9.50 15.96
N ARG A 36 -15.41 10.26 14.90
CA ARG A 36 -16.46 10.84 14.03
C ARG A 36 -16.30 10.32 12.62
N SER A 37 -17.36 9.76 12.07
CA SER A 37 -17.51 9.50 10.64
C SER A 37 -17.41 10.84 9.92
N PHE A 38 -16.20 11.26 9.53
CA PHE A 38 -16.05 12.41 8.67
C PHE A 38 -16.75 12.06 7.35
N PRO A 39 -17.77 12.83 6.92
CA PRO A 39 -18.26 12.73 5.56
C PRO A 39 -17.04 12.87 4.66
N ASN A 40 -16.82 11.89 3.79
CA ASN A 40 -15.78 12.00 2.78
C ASN A 40 -16.01 13.33 2.06
N PRO A 41 -15.11 14.33 2.16
CA PRO A 41 -15.34 15.65 1.58
C PRO A 41 -15.41 15.61 0.04
N TYR A 42 -15.26 14.43 -0.55
CA TYR A 42 -15.37 14.15 -1.98
C TYR A 42 -16.59 13.28 -2.34
N VAL A 43 -17.49 12.98 -1.39
CA VAL A 43 -18.82 12.39 -1.66
C VAL A 43 -19.87 13.47 -1.42
N THR A 44 -19.91 14.45 -2.31
CA THR A 44 -21.02 15.41 -2.40
C THR A 44 -21.92 14.99 -3.55
N GLY A 45 -22.65 13.90 -3.35
CA GLY A 45 -23.75 13.54 -4.22
C GLY A 45 -24.10 12.05 -4.15
N PRO A 46 -25.39 11.70 -4.31
CA PRO A 46 -25.80 10.31 -4.51
C PRO A 46 -25.08 9.77 -5.75
N VAL A 47 -24.37 8.66 -5.61
CA VAL A 47 -23.80 7.94 -6.74
C VAL A 47 -24.96 7.25 -7.46
N PRO A 48 -25.26 7.56 -8.73
CA PRO A 48 -26.33 6.85 -9.43
C PRO A 48 -25.95 5.36 -9.57
N GLY A 49 -26.75 4.47 -8.99
CA GLY A 49 -26.48 3.02 -8.93
C GLY A 49 -25.95 2.50 -7.59
N GLN A 50 -26.08 3.28 -6.51
CA GLN A 50 -25.63 2.93 -5.16
C GLN A 50 -26.45 1.80 -4.53
N GLY A 51 -25.86 0.60 -4.48
CA GLY A 51 -26.08 -0.27 -3.32
C GLY A 51 -25.55 0.46 -2.08
N ASN A 52 -26.39 0.55 -1.05
CA ASN A 52 -26.17 1.08 0.31
C ASN A 52 -25.07 2.15 0.46
N ALA A 53 -25.47 3.38 0.83
CA ALA A 53 -24.64 4.56 1.06
C ALA A 53 -23.42 4.37 2.01
N ASP A 54 -23.30 3.21 2.67
CA ASP A 54 -22.24 2.86 3.61
C ASP A 54 -21.00 2.22 2.99
N THR A 55 -21.06 1.73 1.74
CA THR A 55 -19.92 1.04 1.10
C THR A 55 -19.49 1.68 -0.21
N PRO A 56 -18.28 2.28 -0.29
CA PRO A 56 -17.78 2.85 -1.54
C PRO A 56 -17.50 1.74 -2.56
N PRO A 57 -17.74 2.01 -3.86
CA PRO A 57 -17.52 1.02 -4.92
C PRO A 57 -16.06 0.59 -4.97
N LEU A 58 -15.78 -0.63 -5.45
CA LEU A 58 -14.44 -1.24 -5.38
C LEU A 58 -13.33 -0.40 -6.04
N TRP A 59 -13.62 0.42 -7.05
CA TRP A 59 -12.60 1.28 -7.66
C TRP A 59 -12.25 2.51 -6.80
N ALA A 60 -13.15 2.95 -5.91
CA ALA A 60 -12.98 4.14 -5.08
C ALA A 60 -12.24 3.83 -3.76
N PRO A 61 -11.47 4.78 -3.21
CA PRO A 61 -10.80 4.60 -1.92
C PRO A 61 -11.83 4.61 -0.76
N TRP A 62 -11.60 3.77 0.26
CA TRP A 62 -12.43 3.76 1.48
C TRP A 62 -11.68 4.41 2.63
N TYR A 63 -11.96 5.68 2.92
CA TYR A 63 -11.36 6.39 4.05
C TYR A 63 -11.97 5.93 5.38
N GLY A 64 -11.12 5.72 6.41
CA GLY A 64 -11.58 5.26 7.73
C GLY A 64 -12.05 3.80 7.79
N ILE A 65 -11.66 2.96 6.83
CA ILE A 65 -11.99 1.53 6.83
C ILE A 65 -11.39 0.81 8.05
N GLY A 66 -12.20 -0.02 8.71
CA GLY A 66 -11.74 -0.92 9.77
C GLY A 66 -11.09 -2.19 9.24
N PHE A 67 -10.31 -2.87 10.09
CA PHE A 67 -9.51 -4.05 9.75
C PHE A 67 -10.28 -5.13 8.95
N GLY A 68 -11.40 -5.63 9.47
CA GLY A 68 -12.15 -6.73 8.82
C GLY A 68 -12.64 -6.38 7.41
N LYS A 69 -13.14 -5.16 7.20
CA LYS A 69 -13.57 -4.69 5.87
C LYS A 69 -12.38 -4.52 4.92
N ALA A 70 -11.22 -4.09 5.42
CA ALA A 70 -10.00 -3.98 4.63
C ALA A 70 -9.52 -5.35 4.12
N ILE A 71 -9.59 -6.40 4.94
CA ILE A 71 -9.22 -7.77 4.55
C ILE A 71 -10.09 -8.27 3.40
N VAL A 72 -11.42 -8.13 3.52
CA VAL A 72 -12.35 -8.52 2.45
C VAL A 72 -12.03 -7.78 1.15
N ARG A 73 -11.69 -6.50 1.26
CA ARG A 73 -11.35 -5.65 0.13
C ARG A 73 -9.99 -5.99 -0.49
N PHE A 74 -9.04 -6.44 0.32
CA PHE A 74 -7.71 -6.89 -0.11
C PHE A 74 -7.84 -8.09 -1.06
N PHE A 75 -8.51 -9.16 -0.62
CA PHE A 75 -8.69 -10.37 -1.44
C PHE A 75 -9.64 -10.16 -2.62
N ARG A 76 -10.69 -9.34 -2.49
CA ARG A 76 -11.58 -9.02 -3.63
C ARG A 76 -10.87 -8.23 -4.74
N LYS A 77 -9.80 -7.51 -4.41
CA LYS A 77 -9.08 -6.64 -5.34
C LYS A 77 -7.70 -7.17 -5.73
N THR A 78 -7.41 -8.45 -5.46
CA THR A 78 -6.12 -9.06 -5.79
C THR A 78 -5.71 -8.84 -7.24
N PHE A 79 -6.62 -9.08 -8.20
CA PHE A 79 -6.34 -8.91 -9.64
C PHE A 79 -6.81 -7.56 -10.22
N TYR A 80 -7.16 -6.59 -9.37
CA TYR A 80 -7.66 -5.27 -9.79
C TYR A 80 -6.61 -4.18 -9.58
N PHE A 81 -5.90 -3.82 -10.66
CA PHE A 81 -4.80 -2.83 -10.62
C PHE A 81 -5.23 -1.37 -10.86
N HIS A 82 -6.49 -1.14 -11.21
CA HIS A 82 -7.04 0.19 -11.46
C HIS A 82 -7.72 0.80 -10.21
N GLY A 83 -7.89 2.12 -10.18
CA GLY A 83 -8.51 2.82 -9.05
C GLY A 83 -7.53 3.14 -7.93
N ARG A 84 -8.09 3.49 -6.77
CA ARG A 84 -7.34 4.02 -5.62
C ARG A 84 -7.56 3.21 -4.35
N ALA A 85 -6.57 3.22 -3.47
CA ALA A 85 -6.64 2.66 -2.13
C ALA A 85 -6.26 3.74 -1.11
N SER A 86 -7.06 3.86 -0.05
CA SER A 86 -6.77 4.82 1.04
C SER A 86 -5.60 4.33 1.90
N ARG A 87 -5.04 5.24 2.72
CA ARG A 87 -4.01 4.89 3.72
C ARG A 87 -4.46 3.77 4.67
N GLY A 88 -5.70 3.85 5.17
CA GLY A 88 -6.25 2.83 6.07
C GLY A 88 -6.41 1.47 5.39
N GLU A 89 -6.87 1.45 4.14
CA GLU A 89 -6.97 0.20 3.35
C GLU A 89 -5.59 -0.43 3.14
N TYR A 90 -4.57 0.40 2.86
CA TYR A 90 -3.19 -0.06 2.69
C TYR A 90 -2.59 -0.64 3.98
N TRP A 91 -2.58 0.12 5.06
CA TRP A 91 -1.88 -0.28 6.30
C TRP A 91 -2.53 -1.47 7.00
N TRP A 92 -3.87 -1.57 6.99
CA TRP A 92 -4.54 -2.76 7.52
C TRP A 92 -4.23 -4.02 6.71
N ALA A 93 -4.20 -3.90 5.38
CA ALA A 93 -3.83 -5.01 4.52
C ALA A 93 -2.34 -5.37 4.64
N GLN A 94 -1.46 -4.39 4.86
CA GLN A 94 -0.04 -4.63 5.10
C GLN A 94 0.19 -5.37 6.43
N LEU A 95 -0.57 -5.02 7.47
CA LEU A 95 -0.56 -5.76 8.73
C LEU A 95 -0.99 -7.22 8.51
N LEU A 96 -2.10 -7.46 7.80
CA LEU A 96 -2.51 -8.83 7.44
C LEU A 96 -1.40 -9.56 6.68
N PHE A 97 -0.79 -8.92 5.68
CA PHE A 97 0.27 -9.51 4.88
C PHE A 97 1.45 -9.96 5.75
N ILE A 98 1.88 -9.14 6.71
CA ILE A 98 2.94 -9.49 7.66
C ILE A 98 2.52 -10.68 8.52
N LEU A 99 1.30 -10.66 9.07
CA LEU A 99 0.78 -11.76 9.90
C LEU A 99 0.68 -13.08 9.13
N LEU A 100 0.24 -13.05 7.86
CA LEU A 100 0.16 -14.24 7.03
C LEU A 100 1.55 -14.81 6.74
N ASN A 101 2.52 -13.97 6.35
CA ASN A 101 3.90 -14.43 6.13
C ASN A 101 4.51 -15.04 7.40
N MET A 102 4.28 -14.39 8.55
CA MET A 102 4.74 -14.91 9.84
C MET A 102 4.05 -16.23 10.20
N GLY A 103 2.73 -16.33 9.97
CA GLY A 103 1.97 -17.56 10.16
C GLY A 103 2.46 -18.72 9.28
N PHE A 104 2.75 -18.46 8.00
CA PHE A 104 3.34 -19.47 7.10
C PHE A 104 4.73 -19.92 7.57
N ALA A 105 5.58 -19.00 8.03
CA ALA A 105 6.90 -19.34 8.56
C ALA A 105 6.81 -20.25 9.80
N TYR A 106 5.93 -19.92 10.75
CA TYR A 106 5.73 -20.75 11.94
C TYR A 106 5.06 -22.10 11.64
N ALA A 107 4.11 -22.13 10.69
CA ALA A 107 3.48 -23.37 10.26
C ALA A 107 4.51 -24.31 9.60
N ALA A 108 5.35 -23.79 8.71
CA ALA A 108 6.43 -24.56 8.08
C ALA A 108 7.40 -25.13 9.13
N TYR A 109 7.81 -24.30 10.09
CA TYR A 109 8.66 -24.74 11.21
C TYR A 109 8.00 -25.84 12.05
N GLY A 110 6.72 -25.67 12.44
CA GLY A 110 5.98 -26.64 13.24
C GLY A 110 5.76 -27.98 12.52
N ILE A 111 5.45 -27.95 11.22
CA ILE A 111 5.33 -29.15 10.38
C ILE A 111 6.67 -29.89 10.31
N GLY A 112 7.79 -29.18 10.10
CA GLY A 112 9.12 -29.78 10.10
C GLY A 112 9.45 -30.48 11.42
N MET A 113 9.10 -29.85 12.55
CA MET A 113 9.27 -30.45 13.87
C MET A 113 8.42 -31.72 14.07
N LEU A 114 7.16 -31.72 13.62
CA LEU A 114 6.25 -32.87 13.75
C LEU A 114 6.69 -34.07 12.88
N MET A 115 7.25 -33.80 11.70
CA MET A 115 7.76 -34.83 10.79
C MET A 115 9.12 -35.41 11.22
N GLY A 116 9.64 -35.02 12.39
CA GLY A 116 10.93 -35.48 12.87
C GLY A 116 12.10 -35.00 12.00
N ILE A 117 11.90 -33.91 11.23
CA ILE A 117 12.97 -33.22 10.50
C ILE A 117 13.77 -32.43 11.53
N SER A 118 14.49 -33.14 12.40
CA SER A 118 15.36 -32.58 13.42
C SER A 118 16.71 -32.31 12.80
N ASN A 119 16.74 -31.39 11.84
CA ASN A 119 17.88 -30.67 11.27
C ASN A 119 17.35 -29.98 10.00
N ALA A 120 16.99 -28.71 10.09
CA ALA A 120 16.87 -27.82 8.93
C ALA A 120 18.28 -27.52 8.36
N GLY A 121 19.04 -28.58 8.05
CA GLY A 121 20.48 -28.54 7.81
C GLY A 121 20.99 -29.59 6.82
N SER A 122 20.14 -30.45 6.25
CA SER A 122 20.60 -31.43 5.24
C SER A 122 19.77 -31.54 3.97
N ASP A 123 18.58 -30.94 3.89
CA ASP A 123 17.92 -30.62 2.62
C ASP A 123 17.65 -29.13 2.63
N GLY A 124 18.38 -28.41 1.79
CA GLY A 124 18.67 -26.99 1.97
C GLY A 124 17.44 -26.13 2.25
N VAL A 125 17.67 -25.11 3.08
CA VAL A 125 16.92 -23.85 3.10
C VAL A 125 16.74 -23.24 1.68
N PHE A 126 17.44 -23.81 0.68
CA PHE A 126 17.44 -23.51 -0.75
C PHE A 126 17.20 -24.75 -1.64
N GLY A 127 16.36 -25.71 -1.23
CA GLY A 127 15.86 -26.73 -2.17
C GLY A 127 15.25 -26.03 -3.39
N SER A 128 15.53 -26.50 -4.61
CA SER A 128 15.06 -25.77 -5.77
C SER A 128 13.53 -25.79 -5.79
N PRO A 129 12.86 -24.64 -6.03
CA PRO A 129 11.40 -24.58 -6.18
C PRO A 129 10.86 -25.49 -7.30
N LEU A 130 11.75 -26.03 -8.15
CA LEU A 130 11.44 -26.86 -9.29
C LEU A 130 11.59 -28.36 -9.00
N ASP A 131 12.28 -28.74 -7.91
CA ASP A 131 12.64 -30.13 -7.65
C ASP A 131 11.44 -30.95 -7.15
N ASP A 132 10.43 -30.28 -6.56
CA ASP A 132 9.28 -30.98 -5.98
C ASP A 132 8.02 -30.11 -5.87
N PHE A 133 7.29 -29.97 -6.98
CA PHE A 133 6.08 -29.13 -7.05
C PHE A 133 5.00 -29.54 -6.02
N ALA A 134 4.94 -30.82 -5.66
CA ALA A 134 4.00 -31.34 -4.65
C ALA A 134 4.32 -30.87 -3.22
N ASN A 135 5.62 -30.77 -2.87
CA ASN A 135 6.07 -30.23 -1.59
C ASN A 135 6.09 -28.69 -1.57
N ASN A 136 6.11 -28.06 -2.74
CA ASN A 136 6.08 -26.60 -2.92
C ASN A 136 4.67 -26.00 -2.95
N ALA A 137 3.66 -26.67 -2.38
CA ALA A 137 2.28 -26.18 -2.31
C ALA A 137 2.16 -24.77 -1.68
N GLN A 138 3.13 -24.37 -0.84
CA GLN A 138 3.22 -23.04 -0.23
C GLN A 138 3.48 -21.91 -1.27
N LEU A 139 4.02 -22.21 -2.46
CA LEU A 139 4.28 -21.19 -3.48
C LEU A 139 3.00 -20.58 -4.04
N VAL A 140 1.91 -21.35 -4.13
CA VAL A 140 0.62 -20.87 -4.64
C VAL A 140 0.02 -19.75 -3.77
N PRO A 141 -0.19 -19.94 -2.46
CA PRO A 141 -0.67 -18.85 -1.60
C PRO A 141 0.34 -17.69 -1.53
N GLN A 142 1.65 -17.96 -1.58
CA GLN A 142 2.66 -16.90 -1.59
C GLN A 142 2.57 -16.03 -2.84
N ALA A 143 2.40 -16.63 -4.02
CA ALA A 143 2.20 -15.91 -5.27
C ALA A 143 0.90 -15.08 -5.25
N LEU A 144 -0.19 -15.64 -4.71
CA LEU A 144 -1.45 -14.91 -4.56
C LEU A 144 -1.31 -13.69 -3.64
N LEU A 145 -0.59 -13.83 -2.52
CA LEU A 145 -0.32 -12.73 -1.61
C LEU A 145 0.60 -11.68 -2.23
N PHE A 146 1.61 -12.10 -2.99
CA PHE A 146 2.49 -11.20 -3.73
C PHE A 146 1.70 -10.36 -4.74
N VAL A 147 0.86 -10.99 -5.57
CA VAL A 147 0.00 -10.29 -6.53
C VAL A 147 -0.97 -9.34 -5.82
N SER A 148 -1.55 -9.78 -4.70
CA SER A 148 -2.46 -8.95 -3.89
C SER A 148 -1.75 -7.71 -3.34
N ASN A 149 -0.53 -7.87 -2.82
CA ASN A 149 0.28 -6.78 -2.30
C ASN A 149 0.71 -5.80 -3.41
N LEU A 150 1.08 -6.33 -4.58
CA LEU A 150 1.43 -5.52 -5.75
C LEU A 150 0.25 -4.68 -6.23
N SER A 151 -0.94 -5.30 -6.39
CA SER A 151 -2.18 -4.61 -6.75
C SER A 151 -2.51 -3.49 -5.77
N LEU A 152 -2.41 -3.76 -4.47
CA LEU A 152 -2.67 -2.78 -3.42
C LEU A 152 -1.68 -1.61 -3.47
N SER A 153 -0.39 -1.90 -3.63
CA SER A 153 0.68 -0.90 -3.71
C SER A 153 0.51 0.03 -4.91
N VAL A 154 0.14 -0.51 -6.08
CA VAL A 154 -0.16 0.29 -7.27
C VAL A 154 -1.35 1.22 -7.03
N ARG A 155 -2.45 0.70 -6.45
CA ARG A 155 -3.63 1.50 -6.11
C ARG A 155 -3.34 2.58 -5.07
N ARG A 156 -2.41 2.33 -4.15
CA ARG A 156 -1.98 3.32 -3.15
C ARG A 156 -1.16 4.44 -3.80
N LEU A 157 -0.25 4.12 -4.72
CA LEU A 157 0.47 5.15 -5.48
C LEU A 157 -0.45 6.01 -6.35
N HIS A 158 -1.49 5.41 -6.94
CA HIS A 158 -2.51 6.16 -7.68
C HIS A 158 -3.27 7.14 -6.77
N ASP A 159 -3.52 6.77 -5.51
CA ASP A 159 -4.12 7.66 -4.51
C ASP A 159 -3.22 8.87 -4.17
N GLU A 160 -1.91 8.74 -4.31
CA GLU A 160 -0.95 9.86 -4.20
C GLU A 160 -0.72 10.62 -5.51
N ASN A 161 -1.48 10.31 -6.57
CA ASN A 161 -1.27 10.84 -7.92
C ASN A 161 0.11 10.47 -8.54
N ARG A 162 0.76 9.41 -8.04
CA ARG A 162 2.01 8.88 -8.58
C ARG A 162 1.73 7.78 -9.62
N ARG A 163 2.72 7.50 -10.48
CA ARG A 163 2.64 6.40 -11.45
C ARG A 163 2.83 5.06 -10.72
N GLY A 164 2.03 4.03 -11.05
CA GLY A 164 2.17 2.69 -10.45
C GLY A 164 3.54 2.03 -10.61
N TRP A 165 4.33 2.46 -11.59
CA TRP A 165 5.69 1.98 -11.84
C TRP A 165 6.66 2.16 -10.66
N TRP A 166 6.40 3.09 -9.74
CA TRP A 166 7.27 3.28 -8.57
C TRP A 166 7.31 2.07 -7.62
N VAL A 167 6.34 1.13 -7.69
CA VAL A 167 6.41 -0.13 -6.91
C VAL A 167 7.56 -1.02 -7.37
N VAL A 168 7.99 -0.92 -8.64
CA VAL A 168 9.06 -1.78 -9.17
C VAL A 168 10.38 -1.55 -8.44
N LEU A 169 10.66 -0.33 -7.98
CA LEU A 169 11.92 -0.02 -7.29
C LEU A 169 12.11 -0.85 -6.00
N PRO A 170 11.21 -0.79 -4.99
CA PRO A 170 11.35 -1.63 -3.80
C PRO A 170 11.24 -3.13 -4.11
N THR A 171 10.39 -3.52 -5.06
CA THR A 171 10.24 -4.93 -5.46
C THR A 171 11.52 -5.49 -6.10
N LEU A 172 12.15 -4.77 -7.02
CA LEU A 172 13.39 -5.19 -7.67
C LEU A 172 14.52 -5.33 -6.65
N LEU A 173 14.58 -4.43 -5.66
CA LEU A 173 15.60 -4.48 -4.63
C LEU A 173 15.49 -5.73 -3.75
N GLN A 174 14.26 -6.20 -3.47
CA GLN A 174 14.04 -7.50 -2.84
C GLN A 174 14.57 -8.66 -3.69
N PHE A 175 14.36 -8.62 -5.01
CA PHE A 175 14.91 -9.63 -5.92
C PHE A 175 16.44 -9.60 -6.00
N VAL A 176 17.07 -8.42 -5.96
CA VAL A 176 18.54 -8.31 -5.93
C VAL A 176 19.12 -9.01 -4.71
N GLY A 177 18.53 -8.80 -3.52
CA GLY A 177 18.93 -9.51 -2.31
C GLY A 177 18.78 -11.02 -2.41
N LEU A 178 17.65 -11.49 -2.97
CA LEU A 178 17.41 -12.91 -3.22
C LEU A 178 18.44 -13.51 -4.19
N ILE A 179 18.72 -12.81 -5.29
CA ILE A 179 19.69 -13.25 -6.30
C ILE A 179 21.09 -13.38 -5.70
N ALA A 180 21.51 -12.44 -4.83
CA ALA A 180 22.80 -12.52 -4.16
C ALA A 180 22.96 -13.83 -3.36
N VAL A 181 21.91 -14.24 -2.65
CA VAL A 181 21.89 -15.50 -1.89
C VAL A 181 21.90 -16.69 -2.85
N VAL A 182 21.05 -16.71 -3.87
CA VAL A 182 20.99 -17.81 -4.86
C VAL A 182 22.33 -18.00 -5.55
N VAL A 183 22.97 -16.91 -6.02
CA VAL A 183 24.28 -16.96 -6.66
C VAL A 183 25.32 -17.55 -5.71
N SER A 184 25.31 -17.15 -4.44
CA SER A 184 26.27 -17.68 -3.47
C SER A 184 26.03 -19.17 -3.18
N VAL A 185 24.78 -19.66 -3.21
CA VAL A 185 24.48 -21.10 -3.10
C VAL A 185 24.99 -21.84 -4.32
N VAL A 186 24.71 -21.34 -5.52
CA VAL A 186 25.15 -21.95 -6.78
C VAL A 186 26.68 -22.02 -6.85
N VAL A 187 27.37 -20.93 -6.52
CA VAL A 187 28.84 -20.89 -6.47
C VAL A 187 29.37 -21.92 -5.48
N GLY A 188 28.76 -22.06 -4.30
CA GLY A 188 29.13 -23.08 -3.33
C GLY A 188 29.03 -24.51 -3.85
N ASN A 189 27.94 -24.82 -4.57
CA ASN A 189 27.73 -26.15 -5.14
C ASN A 189 28.66 -26.44 -6.33
N VAL A 190 28.95 -25.44 -7.17
CA VAL A 190 29.79 -25.59 -8.37
C VAL A 190 31.27 -25.64 -8.04
N SER A 191 31.73 -24.90 -7.03
CA SER A 191 33.16 -24.76 -6.75
C SER A 191 33.80 -26.05 -6.22
N GLY A 192 32.99 -26.99 -5.69
CA GLY A 192 33.46 -28.31 -5.22
C GLY A 192 34.53 -28.27 -4.13
N ASP A 193 34.85 -27.08 -3.63
CA ASP A 193 35.96 -26.83 -2.73
C ASP A 193 35.50 -27.21 -1.31
N GLY A 194 35.98 -28.35 -0.82
CA GLY A 194 35.54 -28.96 0.45
C GLY A 194 35.87 -28.15 1.71
N SER A 195 36.34 -26.90 1.57
CA SER A 195 36.54 -25.99 2.70
C SER A 195 35.21 -25.33 3.09
N SER A 196 34.55 -25.92 4.09
CA SER A 196 33.29 -25.42 4.68
C SER A 196 33.36 -23.95 5.13
N SER A 197 34.56 -23.42 5.40
CA SER A 197 34.80 -22.02 5.77
C SER A 197 34.63 -21.02 4.61
N ALA A 198 35.02 -21.37 3.37
CA ALA A 198 34.90 -20.47 2.22
C ALA A 198 33.43 -20.29 1.81
N PHE A 199 32.68 -21.40 1.75
CA PHE A 199 31.24 -21.36 1.53
C PHE A 199 30.53 -20.54 2.62
N ALA A 200 30.85 -20.78 3.90
CA ALA A 200 30.27 -20.03 5.00
C ALA A 200 30.55 -18.52 4.89
N GLN A 201 31.76 -18.11 4.50
CA GLN A 201 32.09 -16.70 4.30
C GLN A 201 31.28 -16.07 3.16
N THR A 202 31.16 -16.74 2.00
CA THR A 202 30.34 -16.24 0.89
C THR A 202 28.86 -16.11 1.26
N MET A 203 28.32 -17.09 2.01
CA MET A 203 26.96 -17.05 2.55
C MET A 203 26.73 -15.87 3.48
N VAL A 204 27.66 -15.61 4.41
CA VAL A 204 27.55 -14.47 5.33
C VAL A 204 27.54 -13.15 4.58
N VAL A 205 28.43 -12.99 3.58
CA VAL A 205 28.45 -11.78 2.75
C VAL A 205 27.14 -11.64 1.96
N ALA A 206 26.65 -12.70 1.34
CA ALA A 206 25.38 -12.69 0.61
C ALA A 206 24.18 -12.39 1.52
N MET A 207 24.16 -12.90 2.75
CA MET A 207 23.13 -12.61 3.75
C MET A 207 23.16 -11.15 4.18
N LEU A 208 24.34 -10.55 4.38
CA LEU A 208 24.46 -9.12 4.70
C LEU A 208 23.99 -8.23 3.54
N LEU A 209 24.33 -8.59 2.29
CA LEU A 209 23.85 -7.88 1.10
C LEU A 209 22.33 -8.01 0.95
N CYS A 210 21.79 -9.22 1.15
CA CYS A 210 20.35 -9.47 1.12
C CYS A 210 19.64 -8.66 2.21
N PHE A 211 20.13 -8.71 3.45
CA PHE A 211 19.57 -7.95 4.55
C PHE A 211 19.60 -6.44 4.28
N GLY A 212 20.72 -5.90 3.80
CA GLY A 212 20.84 -4.50 3.40
C GLY A 212 19.85 -4.10 2.30
N ALA A 213 19.72 -4.93 1.26
CA ALA A 213 18.75 -4.71 0.17
C ALA A 213 17.30 -4.78 0.68
N LEU A 214 16.98 -5.72 1.56
CA LEU A 214 15.65 -5.84 2.19
C LEU A 214 15.33 -4.60 3.04
N LEU A 215 16.26 -4.13 3.87
CA LEU A 215 16.06 -2.93 4.69
C LEU A 215 15.83 -1.70 3.80
N MET A 216 16.67 -1.50 2.79
CA MET A 216 16.52 -0.39 1.85
C MET A 216 15.18 -0.48 1.09
N SER A 217 14.76 -1.67 0.69
CA SER A 217 13.45 -1.90 0.05
C SER A 217 12.29 -1.51 0.97
N VAL A 218 12.35 -1.91 2.24
CA VAL A 218 11.34 -1.57 3.25
C VAL A 218 11.30 -0.05 3.48
N ILE A 219 12.45 0.60 3.62
CA ILE A 219 12.52 2.06 3.81
C ILE A 219 11.87 2.78 2.62
N ILE A 220 12.27 2.44 1.39
CA ILE A 220 11.70 3.01 0.16
C ILE A 220 10.20 2.77 0.09
N SER A 221 9.73 1.56 0.40
CA SER A 221 8.32 1.21 0.41
C SER A 221 7.53 2.05 1.40
N ILE A 222 8.04 2.20 2.63
CA ILE A 222 7.40 3.03 3.66
C ILE A 222 7.33 4.49 3.22
N THR A 223 8.44 5.05 2.71
CA THR A 223 8.48 6.44 2.24
C THR A 223 7.51 6.69 1.10
N LEU A 224 7.35 5.74 0.17
CA LEU A 224 6.40 5.86 -0.94
C LEU A 224 4.93 5.72 -0.54
N MET A 225 4.64 5.02 0.56
CA MET A 225 3.26 4.64 0.92
C MET A 225 2.68 5.45 2.08
N ILE A 226 3.49 6.27 2.77
CA ILE A 226 3.07 7.16 3.85
C ILE A 226 2.47 8.49 3.35
N GLY A 227 2.68 8.86 2.07
CA GLY A 227 2.34 10.17 1.51
C GLY A 227 0.85 10.54 1.59
N PRO A 228 0.48 11.82 1.61
CA PRO A 228 -0.93 12.22 1.66
C PRO A 228 -1.68 11.84 0.39
N SER A 229 -2.97 11.49 0.55
CA SER A 229 -3.87 11.29 -0.59
C SER A 229 -4.00 12.60 -1.36
N ASN A 230 -3.90 12.55 -2.70
CA ASN A 230 -3.95 13.72 -3.57
C ASN A 230 -5.25 13.71 -4.38
N PRO A 231 -6.05 14.82 -4.40
CA PRO A 231 -7.29 14.88 -5.16
C PRO A 231 -7.09 14.69 -6.69
N LEU A 232 -5.91 15.01 -7.22
CA LEU A 232 -5.56 14.80 -8.63
C LEU A 232 -5.45 13.31 -9.01
N GLY A 233 -5.40 12.40 -8.03
CA GLY A 233 -5.42 10.95 -8.26
C GLY A 233 -6.75 10.44 -8.84
N THR A 234 -7.80 11.26 -8.85
CA THR A 234 -9.11 10.96 -9.48
C THR A 234 -9.02 10.57 -10.95
N ARG A 235 -7.94 10.97 -11.65
CA ARG A 235 -7.67 10.54 -13.03
C ARG A 235 -7.51 9.02 -13.20
N PHE A 236 -7.24 8.29 -12.11
CA PHE A 236 -7.09 6.84 -12.10
C PHE A 236 -8.38 6.11 -11.72
N ASP A 237 -9.46 6.83 -11.45
CA ASP A 237 -10.79 6.26 -11.26
C ASP A 237 -11.38 5.81 -12.61
N ARG A 238 -12.41 4.95 -12.57
CA ARG A 238 -12.99 4.42 -13.82
C ARG A 238 -13.58 5.54 -14.69
N PRO A 239 -13.54 5.43 -16.03
CA PRO A 239 -14.26 6.35 -16.92
C PRO A 239 -15.75 6.35 -16.54
N GLY A 240 -16.28 7.52 -16.17
CA GLY A 240 -17.64 7.67 -15.62
C GLY A 240 -17.74 7.85 -14.10
N ALA A 241 -16.64 7.67 -13.36
CA ALA A 241 -16.52 8.08 -11.96
C ALA A 241 -16.13 9.56 -11.79
N GLY A 242 -15.57 10.15 -12.85
CA GLY A 242 -15.30 11.58 -12.92
C GLY A 242 -16.62 12.33 -13.12
N TRP A 243 -16.89 13.27 -12.21
CA TRP A 243 -17.92 14.28 -12.38
C TRP A 243 -17.86 14.87 -13.79
N GLY A 244 -19.02 15.02 -14.42
CA GLY A 244 -19.18 15.80 -15.64
C GLY A 244 -18.83 17.26 -15.41
N LEU A 245 -17.55 17.56 -15.24
CA LEU A 245 -17.03 18.88 -15.54
C LEU A 245 -17.25 19.03 -17.04
N GLY A 246 -18.29 19.82 -17.33
CA GLY A 246 -18.88 19.94 -18.64
C GLY A 246 -17.82 20.13 -19.71
N ARG A 247 -17.90 19.26 -20.72
CA ARG A 247 -17.64 19.71 -22.07
C ARG A 247 -18.65 20.82 -22.35
N ARG A 248 -18.24 22.06 -22.12
CA ARG A 248 -18.76 23.22 -22.85
C ARG A 248 -17.89 23.38 -24.08
#